data_AF-A0A9W7MF37-F1
#
_entry.id   AF-A0A9W7MF37-F1
#
_cell.length_a   1.000
_cell.length_b   1.000
_cell.length_c   1.000
_cell.angle_alpha   90.00
_cell.angle_beta   90.00
_cell.angle_gamma   90.00
#
_symmetry.space_group_name_H-M   'P 1'
#
loop_
_entity.id
_entity.type
_entity.pdbx_description
1 polymer ?
#
loop_
_entity_poly.entity_id
_entity_poly.type
_entity_poly.pdbx_seq_one_letter_code
_entity_poly.pdbx_strand_id
1 'polypeptide(L)'
;MQVISNARNLARVLGARTIIFNSNLRFSSYLNQSHSSSLQCQLHGDSCSGICGSCYYPMPLHSVYPMISRTCFSTEAGTADSNPTEAVKELYDNMLQSVNVKRTMPPNASLWSMIGNCKNHEDIKLLFDVLQNLRRFRLSNLRIHSNFNCNLCQEVARACARVGAVDFGKKALWLHNVFGLTPSIASAHHLLSHAKVHNDTKLMVEVMQLLKRNNLPLQAGTADIVFSICSDTNDWGLISKYSKRFIKAGVKLRQTTFDTWMEFAVRRGDTESLWNIEKLRSETMKQHSLTTGFAFAKGLLLERKPEDAAALIQALNETLSDAKKPGITVEVEKLVNEWPSEVLKHQKEEDQKALAAALKSDIPTMVASLLNIGLARSVNLEDLAKKEILS
;
A
#
# COMPACT_ATOMS: atom_id res chain seq x y z
N MET A 1 -25.30 -41.54 -38.68
CA MET A 1 -23.96 -41.03 -39.03
C MET A 1 -24.10 -39.90 -40.02
N GLN A 2 -23.92 -38.65 -39.59
CA GLN A 2 -23.52 -37.48 -40.38
C GLN A 2 -23.51 -36.26 -39.44
N VAL A 3 -22.46 -36.12 -38.64
CA VAL A 3 -22.20 -34.93 -37.79
C VAL A 3 -20.69 -34.65 -37.82
N ILE A 4 -20.12 -34.41 -39.00
CA ILE A 4 -18.73 -33.93 -39.12
C ILE A 4 -18.61 -33.09 -40.41
N SER A 5 -19.11 -31.86 -40.39
CA SER A 5 -18.83 -30.91 -41.49
C SER A 5 -18.98 -29.42 -41.14
N ASN A 6 -19.65 -29.04 -40.04
CA ASN A 6 -19.80 -27.63 -39.69
C ASN A 6 -18.71 -27.05 -38.75
N ALA A 7 -17.74 -27.86 -38.29
CA ALA A 7 -16.71 -27.40 -37.36
C ALA A 7 -15.49 -26.70 -38.01
N ARG A 8 -15.39 -26.66 -39.34
CA ARG A 8 -14.22 -26.09 -40.06
C ARG A 8 -14.41 -24.69 -40.64
N ASN A 9 -15.63 -24.14 -40.64
CA ASN A 9 -15.91 -22.83 -41.26
C ASN A 9 -15.99 -21.63 -40.30
N LEU A 10 -15.92 -21.84 -38.98
CA LEU A 10 -15.84 -20.73 -38.01
C LEU A 10 -14.40 -20.29 -37.70
N ALA A 11 -13.40 -21.09 -38.07
CA ALA A 11 -11.98 -20.83 -37.79
C ALA A 11 -11.31 -19.82 -38.74
N ARG A 12 -12.01 -19.31 -39.77
CA ARG A 12 -11.46 -18.33 -40.74
C ARG A 12 -11.97 -16.90 -40.61
N VAL A 13 -12.90 -16.63 -39.68
CA VAL A 13 -13.44 -15.27 -39.47
C VAL A 13 -12.85 -14.57 -38.22
N LEU A 14 -12.17 -15.32 -37.34
CA LEU A 14 -11.51 -14.79 -36.15
C LEU A 14 -9.99 -14.72 -36.38
N GLY A 15 -9.58 -13.78 -37.23
CA GLY A 15 -8.19 -13.34 -37.30
C GLY A 15 -7.79 -12.69 -35.97
N ALA A 16 -6.70 -13.20 -35.38
CA ALA A 16 -5.99 -12.71 -34.19
C ALA A 16 -6.42 -11.31 -33.70
N ARG A 17 -7.32 -11.27 -32.71
CA ARG A 17 -7.60 -10.05 -31.95
C ARG A 17 -7.09 -10.22 -30.53
N THR A 18 -6.03 -9.48 -30.22
CA THR A 18 -5.72 -9.05 -28.87
C THR A 18 -6.97 -8.39 -28.31
N ILE A 19 -7.62 -9.02 -27.32
CA ILE A 19 -8.90 -8.56 -26.78
C ILE A 19 -8.64 -7.30 -25.96
N ILE A 20 -8.90 -6.15 -26.60
CA ILE A 20 -9.04 -4.84 -25.96
C ILE A 20 -10.54 -4.68 -25.69
N PHE A 21 -10.95 -4.71 -24.43
CA PHE A 21 -12.29 -4.24 -24.06
C PHE A 21 -12.28 -2.71 -24.18
N ASN A 22 -12.75 -2.23 -25.33
CA ASN A 22 -12.84 -0.81 -25.66
C ASN A 22 -14.07 -0.24 -24.93
N SER A 23 -13.86 0.46 -23.82
CA SER A 23 -14.92 1.14 -23.06
C SER A 23 -15.35 2.44 -23.77
N ASN A 24 -16.08 2.31 -24.87
CA ASN A 24 -16.81 3.42 -25.47
C ASN A 24 -18.29 3.35 -25.06
N LEU A 25 -18.56 3.72 -23.80
CA LEU A 25 -19.89 4.20 -23.41
C LEU A 25 -19.86 5.72 -23.53
N ARG A 26 -20.64 6.22 -24.51
CA ARG A 26 -20.82 7.64 -24.81
C ARG A 26 -21.26 8.40 -23.55
N PHE A 27 -20.42 9.28 -23.05
CA PHE A 27 -20.86 10.47 -22.32
C PHE A 27 -20.24 11.70 -22.97
N SER A 28 -21.11 12.46 -23.64
CA SER A 28 -20.82 13.80 -24.13
C SER A 28 -20.99 14.76 -22.96
N SER A 29 -19.91 15.43 -22.54
CA SER A 29 -20.01 16.76 -21.95
C SER A 29 -18.70 17.53 -22.16
N TYR A 30 -18.87 18.75 -22.63
CA TYR A 30 -17.87 19.70 -23.06
C TYR A 30 -17.02 20.21 -21.90
N LEU A 31 -15.69 20.25 -22.06
CA LEU A 31 -14.85 21.31 -21.49
C LEU A 31 -13.47 21.35 -22.17
N ASN A 32 -13.37 22.33 -23.07
CA ASN A 32 -12.22 23.08 -23.59
C ASN A 32 -10.80 22.49 -23.49
N GLN A 33 -10.26 22.23 -24.69
CA GLN A 33 -8.84 22.16 -25.01
C GLN A 33 -8.11 23.46 -24.64
N SER A 34 -6.91 23.30 -24.06
CA SER A 34 -5.80 24.20 -24.31
C SER A 34 -4.54 23.37 -24.50
N HIS A 35 -4.06 23.34 -25.74
CA HIS A 35 -2.79 22.74 -26.16
C HIS A 35 -1.61 23.68 -25.90
N SER A 36 -0.41 23.06 -25.91
CA SER A 36 0.94 23.62 -26.07
C SER A 36 1.61 24.16 -24.78
N SER A 37 2.88 23.90 -24.48
CA SER A 37 3.99 23.36 -25.27
C SER A 37 5.06 22.73 -24.37
N SER A 38 5.75 21.76 -24.95
CA SER A 38 6.97 21.11 -24.46
C SER A 38 8.17 22.06 -24.47
N LEU A 39 8.97 22.10 -23.41
CA LEU A 39 10.39 22.44 -23.50
C LEU A 39 11.22 21.47 -22.65
N GLN A 40 11.94 20.63 -23.37
CA GLN A 40 13.09 19.85 -22.95
C GLN A 40 14.25 20.83 -22.68
N CYS A 41 14.95 20.71 -21.55
CA CYS A 41 16.31 21.24 -21.45
C CYS A 41 17.17 20.32 -20.60
N GLN A 42 18.24 19.82 -21.24
CA GLN A 42 19.33 19.04 -20.69
C GLN A 42 20.08 19.85 -19.62
N LEU A 43 20.51 19.18 -18.55
CA LEU A 43 21.44 19.74 -17.57
C LEU A 43 22.82 19.09 -17.75
N HIS A 44 23.77 19.88 -18.19
CA HIS A 44 25.21 19.65 -18.03
C HIS A 44 25.80 20.76 -17.14
N GLY A 45 26.55 20.33 -16.12
CA GLY A 45 27.88 20.82 -15.74
C GLY A 45 28.16 22.31 -15.44
N ASP A 46 28.57 22.52 -14.18
CA ASP A 46 29.67 23.40 -13.73
C ASP A 46 29.44 24.89 -13.35
N SER A 47 29.57 25.10 -12.04
CA SER A 47 30.30 26.15 -11.28
C SER A 47 30.69 27.48 -11.95
N CYS A 48 30.21 28.61 -11.40
CA CYS A 48 31.02 29.56 -10.60
C CYS A 48 30.26 30.84 -10.17
N SER A 49 30.63 31.29 -8.97
CA SER A 49 30.56 32.60 -8.29
C SER A 49 29.95 33.85 -8.98
N GLY A 50 29.24 34.67 -8.18
CA GLY A 50 29.05 36.11 -8.46
C GLY A 50 28.05 36.81 -7.54
N ILE A 51 28.56 37.76 -6.74
CA ILE A 51 27.85 38.61 -5.77
C ILE A 51 27.02 39.70 -6.48
N CYS A 52 25.76 39.91 -6.09
CA CYS A 52 25.11 41.22 -5.85
C CYS A 52 23.64 40.99 -5.46
N GLY A 53 23.14 41.52 -4.35
CA GLY A 53 22.25 42.68 -4.47
C GLY A 53 21.18 42.62 -3.39
N SER A 54 21.35 43.44 -2.37
CA SER A 54 20.46 43.64 -1.23
C SER A 54 19.10 44.18 -1.67
N CYS A 55 18.01 43.59 -1.17
CA CYS A 55 16.71 44.23 -1.07
C CYS A 55 16.18 44.02 0.36
N TYR A 56 16.28 45.07 1.17
CA TYR A 56 15.66 45.17 2.48
C TYR A 56 14.15 45.43 2.32
N TYR A 57 13.33 44.62 2.98
CA TYR A 57 12.03 45.05 3.50
C TYR A 57 11.96 44.63 4.98
N PRO A 58 11.64 45.57 5.90
CA PRO A 58 11.67 45.32 7.34
C PRO A 58 10.39 44.58 7.77
N MET A 59 10.52 43.57 8.61
CA MET A 59 9.39 42.97 9.34
C MET A 59 9.68 42.98 10.86
N PRO A 60 8.65 43.16 11.70
CA PRO A 60 8.80 43.62 13.08
C PRO A 60 9.30 42.52 14.01
N LEU A 61 10.15 42.91 14.97
CA LEU A 61 10.47 42.10 16.14
C LEU A 61 9.19 41.91 16.99
N HIS A 62 8.65 40.69 17.03
CA HIS A 62 7.80 40.26 18.12
C HIS A 62 8.50 39.15 18.90
N SER A 63 8.99 39.53 20.08
CA SER A 63 9.41 38.62 21.14
C SER A 63 8.16 37.88 21.66
N VAL A 64 8.12 36.56 21.50
CA VAL A 64 7.15 35.69 22.16
C VAL A 64 7.92 34.52 22.76
N TYR A 65 8.19 34.61 24.06
CA TYR A 65 8.65 33.50 24.88
C TYR A 65 7.57 32.40 24.88
N PRO A 66 7.87 31.13 24.56
CA PRO A 66 6.92 30.05 24.80
C PRO A 66 7.00 29.65 26.28
N MET A 67 5.92 29.97 27.01
CA MET A 67 5.61 29.36 28.30
C MET A 67 5.53 27.83 28.13
N ILE A 68 6.27 27.13 28.98
CA ILE A 68 6.25 25.67 29.11
C ILE A 68 4.85 25.25 29.58
N SER A 69 4.05 24.67 28.68
CA SER A 69 2.81 24.01 29.06
C SER A 69 3.13 22.59 29.52
N ARG A 70 2.86 22.31 30.80
CA ARG A 70 2.95 20.98 31.43
C ARG A 70 2.14 19.95 30.64
N THR A 71 2.81 18.90 30.18
CA THR A 71 2.17 17.71 29.62
C THR A 71 1.57 16.86 30.73
N CYS A 72 0.30 16.47 30.57
CA CYS A 72 -0.35 15.43 31.36
C CYS A 72 0.31 14.07 31.05
N PHE A 73 0.75 13.37 32.09
CA PHE A 73 1.25 12.01 32.00
C PHE A 73 0.05 11.05 31.81
N SER A 74 0.05 10.30 30.71
CA SER A 74 -0.77 9.10 30.55
C SER A 74 0.06 7.92 31.02
N THR A 75 -0.33 7.32 32.15
CA THR A 75 0.32 6.13 32.70
C THR A 75 -0.20 4.91 31.96
N GLU A 76 0.49 4.49 30.91
CA GLU A 76 0.43 3.09 30.45
C GLU A 76 1.34 2.27 31.37
N ALA A 77 0.79 1.21 31.95
CA ALA A 77 1.50 0.31 32.86
C ALA A 77 2.66 -0.36 32.12
N GLY A 78 3.88 -0.05 32.54
CA GLY A 78 5.11 -0.60 31.98
C GLY A 78 5.16 -2.12 32.18
N THR A 79 5.32 -2.84 31.07
CA THR A 79 5.85 -4.20 31.09
C THR A 79 7.26 -4.16 31.66
N ALA A 80 7.49 -4.95 32.72
CA ALA A 80 8.74 -5.27 33.43
C ALA A 80 10.03 -4.58 32.95
N ASP A 81 10.73 -3.91 33.89
CA ASP A 81 12.07 -3.32 33.73
C ASP A 81 13.04 -4.23 32.96
N SER A 82 13.09 -4.08 31.64
CA SER A 82 13.98 -4.84 30.79
C SER A 82 15.31 -4.13 30.71
N ASN A 83 16.30 -4.56 31.49
CA ASN A 83 17.66 -4.05 31.38
C ASN A 83 18.23 -4.27 29.96
N PRO A 84 19.16 -3.41 29.49
CA PRO A 84 19.89 -3.67 28.26
C PRO A 84 20.57 -5.04 28.28
N THR A 85 20.55 -5.73 27.15
CA THR A 85 21.24 -6.99 26.97
C THR A 85 22.75 -6.78 27.16
N GLU A 86 23.41 -7.67 27.92
CA GLU A 86 24.84 -7.55 28.23
C GLU A 86 25.72 -7.36 26.98
N ALA A 87 25.46 -8.12 25.91
CA ALA A 87 26.18 -8.00 24.65
C ALA A 87 26.04 -6.62 23.99
N VAL A 88 24.85 -5.99 24.08
CA VAL A 88 24.61 -4.64 23.53
C VAL A 88 25.31 -3.60 24.40
N LYS A 89 25.28 -3.79 25.73
CA LYS A 89 25.96 -2.91 26.69
C LYS A 89 27.48 -2.95 26.53
N GLU A 90 28.07 -4.13 26.35
CA GLU A 90 29.52 -4.25 26.10
C GLU A 90 29.94 -3.54 24.80
N LEU A 91 29.18 -3.73 23.71
CA LEU A 91 29.42 -3.02 22.45
C LEU A 91 29.27 -1.50 22.62
N TYR A 92 28.26 -1.06 23.37
CA TYR A 92 28.04 0.34 23.71
C TYR A 92 29.23 0.96 24.45
N ASP A 93 29.67 0.33 25.55
CA ASP A 93 30.77 0.81 26.39
C ASP A 93 32.09 0.87 25.61
N ASN A 94 32.37 -0.15 24.80
CA ASN A 94 33.55 -0.20 23.94
C ASN A 94 33.57 0.92 22.88
N MET A 95 32.41 1.22 22.28
CA MET A 95 32.28 2.32 21.32
C MET A 95 32.45 3.68 21.99
N LEU A 96 31.85 3.90 23.16
CA LEU A 96 32.02 5.14 23.90
C LEU A 96 33.45 5.33 24.40
N GLN A 97 34.13 4.28 24.85
CA GLN A 97 35.54 4.35 25.21
C GLN A 97 36.39 4.80 24.01
N SER A 98 36.09 4.30 22.81
CA SER A 98 36.80 4.69 21.58
C SER A 98 36.57 6.18 21.25
N VAL A 99 35.33 6.65 21.31
CA VAL A 99 34.96 8.03 20.96
C VAL A 99 35.43 9.05 22.01
N ASN A 100 35.23 8.76 23.29
CA ASN A 100 35.43 9.73 24.38
C ASN A 100 36.84 9.70 24.95
N VAL A 101 37.43 8.52 25.11
CA VAL A 101 38.77 8.35 25.72
C VAL A 101 39.85 8.33 24.64
N LYS A 102 39.74 7.41 23.67
CA LYS A 102 40.77 7.23 22.63
C LYS A 102 40.70 8.30 21.54
N ARG A 103 39.57 9.03 21.44
CA ARG A 103 39.29 10.01 20.38
C ARG A 103 39.45 9.42 18.98
N THR A 104 39.03 8.18 18.82
CA THR A 104 39.07 7.44 17.54
C THR A 104 37.68 6.97 17.13
N MET A 105 37.49 6.77 15.83
CA MET A 105 36.26 6.17 15.31
C MET A 105 36.23 4.68 15.69
N PRO A 106 35.15 4.17 16.32
CA PRO A 106 35.03 2.74 16.56
C PRO A 106 34.93 1.95 15.25
N PRO A 107 35.31 0.66 15.26
CA PRO A 107 35.17 -0.19 14.08
C PRO A 107 33.72 -0.21 13.59
N ASN A 108 33.53 -0.05 12.27
CA ASN A 108 32.19 -0.04 11.67
C ASN A 108 31.40 -1.32 12.02
N ALA A 109 32.10 -2.47 12.09
CA ALA A 109 31.51 -3.77 12.46
C ALA A 109 30.84 -3.76 13.84
N SER A 110 31.33 -2.98 14.80
CA SER A 110 30.75 -2.89 16.15
C SER A 110 29.34 -2.31 16.13
N LEU A 111 29.10 -1.28 15.30
CA LEU A 111 27.77 -0.68 15.15
C LEU A 111 26.78 -1.65 14.51
N TRP A 112 27.19 -2.35 13.45
CA TRP A 112 26.35 -3.37 12.81
C TRP A 112 26.04 -4.54 13.75
N SER A 113 27.03 -4.99 14.53
CA SER A 113 26.83 -6.01 15.56
C SER A 113 25.82 -5.55 16.62
N MET A 114 25.91 -4.29 17.07
CA MET A 114 24.96 -3.73 18.03
C MET A 114 23.53 -3.73 17.49
N ILE A 115 23.33 -3.28 16.24
CA ILE A 115 22.03 -3.28 15.55
C ILE A 115 21.46 -4.71 15.43
N GLY A 116 22.32 -5.68 15.10
CA GLY A 116 21.95 -7.09 15.01
C GLY A 116 21.49 -7.66 16.35
N ASN A 117 22.12 -7.27 17.45
CA ASN A 117 21.89 -7.82 18.78
C ASN A 117 20.81 -7.11 19.60
N CYS A 118 20.22 -6.02 19.12
CA CYS A 118 19.11 -5.35 19.80
C CYS A 118 17.88 -6.27 19.91
N LYS A 119 17.45 -6.57 21.14
CA LYS A 119 16.32 -7.45 21.46
C LYS A 119 15.18 -6.75 22.19
N ASN A 120 15.47 -5.70 22.95
CA ASN A 120 14.47 -4.98 23.74
C ASN A 120 14.55 -3.46 23.54
N HIS A 121 13.61 -2.74 24.13
CA HIS A 121 13.48 -1.30 23.97
C HIS A 121 14.69 -0.52 24.51
N GLU A 122 15.29 -0.98 25.62
CA GLU A 122 16.48 -0.35 26.20
C GLU A 122 17.73 -0.55 25.33
N ASP A 123 17.86 -1.67 24.62
CA ASP A 123 18.92 -1.87 23.62
C ASP A 123 18.84 -0.82 22.50
N ILE A 124 17.62 -0.55 22.01
CA ILE A 124 17.37 0.47 20.97
C ILE A 124 17.70 1.86 21.49
N LYS A 125 17.39 2.15 22.76
CA LYS A 125 17.75 3.42 23.39
C LYS A 125 19.27 3.61 23.45
N LEU A 126 20.03 2.58 23.84
CA LEU A 126 21.50 2.62 23.80
C LEU A 126 22.03 2.82 22.37
N LEU A 127 21.42 2.15 21.39
CA LEU A 127 21.79 2.30 19.97
C LEU A 127 21.63 3.76 19.51
N PHE A 128 20.52 4.40 19.84
CA PHE A 128 20.28 5.80 19.46
C PHE A 128 21.23 6.77 20.16
N ASP A 129 21.58 6.51 21.42
CA ASP A 129 22.60 7.30 22.14
C ASP A 129 23.97 7.18 21.47
N VAL A 130 24.39 5.97 21.09
CA VAL A 130 25.64 5.75 20.32
C VAL A 130 25.59 6.50 19.00
N LEU A 131 24.50 6.40 18.23
CA LEU A 131 24.38 7.11 16.95
C LEU A 131 24.51 8.63 17.11
N GLN A 132 23.93 9.19 18.18
CA GLN A 132 24.06 10.61 18.50
C GLN A 132 25.52 10.99 18.81
N ASN A 133 26.20 10.20 19.63
CA ASN A 133 27.60 10.45 19.98
C ASN A 133 28.53 10.29 18.77
N LEU A 134 28.31 9.28 17.93
CA LEU A 134 29.03 9.11 16.67
C LEU A 134 28.79 10.28 15.71
N ARG A 135 27.56 10.78 15.62
CA ARG A 135 27.24 11.96 14.81
C ARG A 135 27.98 13.20 15.32
N ARG A 136 27.97 13.45 16.63
CA ARG A 136 28.72 14.56 17.25
C ARG A 136 30.22 14.45 17.01
N PHE A 137 30.80 13.26 17.17
CA PHE A 137 32.23 13.02 16.93
C PHE A 137 32.60 13.23 15.46
N ARG A 138 31.79 12.74 14.51
CA ARG A 138 32.00 12.98 13.08
C ARG A 138 31.98 14.48 12.74
N LEU A 139 31.05 15.23 13.34
CA LEU A 139 30.91 16.66 13.11
C LEU A 139 32.07 17.47 13.69
N SER A 140 32.45 17.20 14.95
CA SER A 140 33.40 18.01 15.70
C SER A 140 34.86 17.58 15.51
N ASN A 141 35.15 16.28 15.60
CA ASN A 141 36.51 15.76 15.53
C ASN A 141 36.95 15.47 14.10
N LEU A 142 36.07 14.90 13.26
CA LEU A 142 36.43 14.50 11.90
C LEU A 142 36.04 15.53 10.82
N ARG A 143 35.28 16.58 11.18
CA ARG A 143 34.74 17.59 10.25
C ARG A 143 33.93 17.02 9.09
N ILE A 144 33.26 15.89 9.32
CA ILE A 144 32.39 15.24 8.33
C ILE A 144 30.95 15.67 8.56
N HIS A 145 30.47 16.58 7.72
CA HIS A 145 29.12 17.15 7.83
C HIS A 145 28.00 16.25 7.27
N SER A 146 28.36 15.31 6.39
CA SER A 146 27.39 14.38 5.78
C SER A 146 26.79 13.41 6.81
N ASN A 147 25.51 13.11 6.64
CA ASN A 147 24.82 12.08 7.42
C ASN A 147 25.41 10.69 7.15
N PHE A 148 25.05 9.71 7.99
CA PHE A 148 25.24 8.31 7.69
C PHE A 148 24.45 7.89 6.45
N ASN A 149 24.90 6.84 5.79
CA ASN A 149 24.24 6.34 4.59
C ASN A 149 22.82 5.83 4.87
N CYS A 150 22.02 5.71 3.81
CA CYS A 150 20.65 5.22 3.89
C CYS A 150 20.54 3.75 4.34
N ASN A 151 21.56 2.93 4.08
CA ASN A 151 21.62 1.54 4.50
C ASN A 151 21.64 1.41 6.03
N LEU A 152 22.41 2.28 6.71
CA LEU A 152 22.42 2.32 8.17
C LEU A 152 21.03 2.70 8.70
N CYS A 153 20.40 3.73 8.13
CA CYS A 153 19.04 4.11 8.50
C CYS A 153 18.04 2.96 8.29
N GLN A 154 18.21 2.17 7.23
CA GLN A 154 17.37 1.03 6.94
C GLN A 154 17.51 -0.06 8.01
N GLU A 155 18.74 -0.45 8.37
CA GLU A 155 18.94 -1.49 9.39
C GLU A 155 18.55 -1.02 10.79
N VAL A 156 18.77 0.26 11.13
CA VAL A 156 18.26 0.83 12.39
C VAL A 156 16.73 0.79 12.42
N ALA A 157 16.06 1.20 11.35
CA ALA A 157 14.60 1.11 11.26
C ALA A 157 14.09 -0.34 11.30
N ARG A 158 14.83 -1.28 10.70
CA ARG A 158 14.54 -2.72 10.77
C ARG A 158 14.66 -3.24 12.20
N ALA A 159 15.70 -2.87 12.94
CA ALA A 159 15.87 -3.26 14.33
C ALA A 159 14.76 -2.67 15.22
N CYS A 160 14.40 -1.39 15.01
CA CYS A 160 13.28 -0.76 15.72
C CYS A 160 11.96 -1.50 15.45
N ALA A 161 11.68 -1.84 14.18
CA ALA A 161 10.51 -2.61 13.81
C ALA A 161 10.52 -4.02 14.41
N ARG A 162 11.67 -4.71 14.39
CA ARG A 162 11.82 -6.07 14.93
C ARG A 162 11.53 -6.13 16.43
N VAL A 163 11.96 -5.11 17.17
CA VAL A 163 11.80 -5.01 18.63
C VAL A 163 10.44 -4.43 19.03
N GLY A 164 9.73 -3.76 18.12
CA GLY A 164 8.51 -3.02 18.44
C GLY A 164 8.75 -1.61 19.02
N ALA A 165 10.00 -1.11 18.96
CA ALA A 165 10.37 0.25 19.38
C ALA A 165 10.00 1.30 18.30
N VAL A 166 8.70 1.41 18.03
CA VAL A 166 8.15 2.19 16.91
C VAL A 166 8.42 3.69 17.04
N ASP A 167 8.41 4.23 18.25
CA ASP A 167 8.73 5.63 18.53
C ASP A 167 10.15 5.99 18.07
N PHE A 168 11.13 5.13 18.32
CA PHE A 168 12.50 5.26 17.82
C PHE A 168 12.57 5.07 16.31
N GLY A 169 11.82 4.12 15.77
CA GLY A 169 11.65 3.96 14.32
C GLY A 169 11.21 5.26 13.64
N LYS A 170 10.23 5.97 14.20
CA LYS A 170 9.77 7.27 13.70
C LYS A 170 10.85 8.34 13.78
N LYS A 171 11.65 8.36 14.85
CA LYS A 171 12.81 9.27 15.00
C LYS A 171 13.87 9.03 13.93
N ALA A 172 14.09 7.77 13.52
CA ALA A 172 15.01 7.44 12.43
C ALA A 172 14.59 8.10 11.10
N LEU A 173 13.28 8.27 10.89
CA LEU A 173 12.70 8.89 9.72
C LEU A 173 12.59 10.42 9.79
N TRP A 174 13.13 11.12 10.78
CA TRP A 174 13.05 12.58 10.79
C TRP A 174 14.01 13.22 9.78
N LEU A 175 13.56 14.26 9.06
CA LEU A 175 14.41 15.02 8.13
C LEU A 175 15.63 15.61 8.84
N HIS A 176 15.39 16.28 9.96
CA HIS A 176 16.43 16.84 10.82
C HIS A 176 16.79 15.82 11.90
N ASN A 177 17.52 14.79 11.50
CA ASN A 177 17.88 13.74 12.40
C ASN A 177 19.15 14.09 13.21
N VAL A 178 18.99 14.25 14.53
CA VAL A 178 20.10 14.45 15.49
C VAL A 178 21.07 13.25 15.50
N PHE A 179 20.57 12.06 15.18
CA PHE A 179 21.33 10.80 15.07
C PHE A 179 22.10 10.71 13.74
N GLY A 180 21.92 11.68 12.83
CA GLY A 180 22.61 11.72 11.54
C GLY A 180 22.20 10.64 10.56
N LEU A 181 21.02 10.01 10.72
CA LEU A 181 20.54 9.00 9.77
C LEU A 181 19.91 9.67 8.54
N THR A 182 20.12 9.07 7.36
CA THR A 182 19.49 9.52 6.11
C THR A 182 18.26 8.67 5.81
N PRO A 183 17.03 9.21 5.94
CA PRO A 183 15.82 8.43 5.72
C PRO A 183 15.68 8.02 4.25
N SER A 184 15.16 6.82 4.04
CA SER A 184 14.89 6.25 2.71
C SER A 184 13.53 5.55 2.69
N ILE A 185 13.02 5.27 1.49
CA ILE A 185 11.76 4.51 1.35
C ILE A 185 11.90 3.13 1.98
N ALA A 186 13.07 2.49 1.83
CA ALA A 186 13.34 1.18 2.43
C ALA A 186 13.28 1.22 3.97
N SER A 187 13.82 2.27 4.60
CA SER A 187 13.69 2.45 6.06
C SER A 187 12.24 2.63 6.50
N ALA A 188 11.42 3.35 5.72
CA ALA A 188 10.00 3.49 6.00
C ALA A 188 9.20 2.21 5.76
N HIS A 189 9.58 1.40 4.77
CA HIS A 189 8.94 0.11 4.50
C HIS A 189 9.05 -0.84 5.69
N HIS A 190 10.15 -0.85 6.44
CA HIS A 190 10.25 -1.67 7.65
C HIS A 190 9.19 -1.30 8.71
N LEU A 191 8.93 0.00 8.90
CA LEU A 191 7.88 0.47 9.81
C LEU A 191 6.47 0.24 9.25
N LEU A 192 6.26 0.40 7.94
CA LEU A 192 4.99 0.09 7.29
C LEU A 192 4.67 -1.41 7.33
N SER A 193 5.66 -2.27 7.14
CA SER A 193 5.50 -3.72 7.31
C SER A 193 5.17 -4.09 8.75
N HIS A 194 5.80 -3.42 9.73
CA HIS A 194 5.42 -3.57 11.14
C HIS A 194 3.97 -3.14 11.39
N ALA A 195 3.54 -2.01 10.84
CA ALA A 195 2.17 -1.54 10.92
C ALA A 195 1.18 -2.53 10.28
N LYS A 196 1.56 -3.16 9.16
CA LYS A 196 0.77 -4.20 8.49
C LYS A 196 0.54 -5.42 9.37
N VAL A 197 1.59 -5.95 10.00
CA VAL A 197 1.47 -7.12 10.87
C VAL A 197 0.52 -6.87 12.05
N HIS A 198 0.47 -5.63 12.55
CA HIS A 198 -0.34 -5.25 13.71
C HIS A 198 -1.65 -4.53 13.35
N ASN A 199 -1.98 -4.39 12.05
CA ASN A 199 -3.12 -3.60 11.56
C ASN A 199 -3.19 -2.18 12.15
N ASP A 200 -2.04 -1.54 12.39
CA ASP A 200 -1.95 -0.22 13.00
C ASP A 200 -2.06 0.90 11.94
N THR A 201 -3.30 1.36 11.71
CA THR A 201 -3.60 2.46 10.77
C THR A 201 -3.02 3.79 11.23
N LYS A 202 -2.93 4.04 12.54
CA LYS A 202 -2.40 5.28 13.09
C LYS A 202 -0.91 5.38 12.79
N LEU A 203 -0.14 4.32 13.04
CA LEU A 203 1.27 4.25 12.68
C LEU A 203 1.47 4.40 11.17
N MET A 204 0.68 3.71 10.36
CA MET A 204 0.74 3.85 8.90
C MET A 204 0.56 5.31 8.47
N VAL A 205 -0.43 6.02 9.02
CA VAL A 205 -0.68 7.43 8.73
C VAL A 205 0.49 8.31 9.15
N GLU A 206 1.04 8.10 10.34
CA GLU A 206 2.21 8.84 10.83
C GLU A 206 3.44 8.63 9.93
N VAL A 207 3.73 7.39 9.51
CA VAL A 207 4.84 7.09 8.58
C VAL A 207 4.59 7.74 7.21
N MET A 208 3.38 7.70 6.68
CA MET A 208 3.02 8.35 5.41
C MET A 208 3.10 9.89 5.47
N GLN A 209 2.94 10.48 6.66
CA GLN A 209 3.21 11.89 6.90
C GLN A 209 4.71 12.18 6.95
N LEU A 210 5.52 11.33 7.58
CA LEU A 210 6.98 11.45 7.59
C LEU A 210 7.56 11.36 6.19
N LEU A 211 7.10 10.40 5.38
CA LEU A 211 7.46 10.31 3.96
C LEU A 211 7.15 11.61 3.20
N LYS A 212 6.00 12.24 3.50
CA LYS A 212 5.63 13.53 2.90
C LYS A 212 6.58 14.65 3.33
N ARG A 213 6.84 14.78 4.63
CA ARG A 213 7.69 15.85 5.20
C ARG A 213 9.13 15.76 4.69
N ASN A 214 9.61 14.54 4.46
CA ASN A 214 10.96 14.30 3.94
C ASN A 214 11.06 14.37 2.41
N ASN A 215 9.96 14.66 1.71
CA ASN A 215 9.89 14.62 0.24
C ASN A 215 10.40 13.30 -0.36
N LEU A 216 10.14 12.18 0.32
CA LEU A 216 10.53 10.85 -0.18
C LEU A 216 9.58 10.40 -1.30
N PRO A 217 10.12 9.81 -2.40
CA PRO A 217 9.28 9.37 -3.49
C PRO A 217 8.30 8.28 -3.05
N LEU A 218 7.09 8.29 -3.59
CA LEU A 218 6.16 7.19 -3.41
C LEU A 218 6.49 6.07 -4.40
N GLN A 219 6.49 4.82 -3.93
CA GLN A 219 6.76 3.63 -4.74
C GLN A 219 5.56 2.70 -4.72
N ALA A 220 5.46 1.83 -5.72
CA ALA A 220 4.39 0.84 -5.84
C ALA A 220 4.33 -0.10 -4.62
N GLY A 221 5.48 -0.52 -4.08
CA GLY A 221 5.53 -1.34 -2.87
C GLY A 221 4.98 -0.62 -1.62
N THR A 222 5.09 0.71 -1.55
CA THR A 222 4.44 1.50 -0.49
C THR A 222 2.92 1.44 -0.64
N ALA A 223 2.41 1.51 -1.87
CA ALA A 223 0.99 1.42 -2.16
C ALA A 223 0.43 0.05 -1.76
N ASP A 224 1.12 -1.04 -2.11
CA ASP A 224 0.72 -2.41 -1.72
C ASP A 224 0.52 -2.55 -0.21
N ILE A 225 1.47 -2.05 0.59
CA ILE A 225 1.38 -2.14 2.06
C ILE A 225 0.23 -1.29 2.60
N VAL A 226 0.12 -0.04 2.15
CA VAL A 226 -0.93 0.89 2.60
C VAL A 226 -2.32 0.38 2.25
N PHE A 227 -2.50 -0.14 1.03
CA PHE A 227 -3.79 -0.65 0.57
C PHE A 227 -4.19 -1.91 1.32
N SER A 228 -3.24 -2.82 1.58
CA SER A 228 -3.46 -3.98 2.44
C SER A 228 -3.97 -3.55 3.82
N ILE A 229 -3.25 -2.66 4.51
CA ILE A 229 -3.65 -2.18 5.86
C ILE A 229 -5.06 -1.59 5.84
N CYS A 230 -5.38 -0.75 4.85
CA CYS A 230 -6.71 -0.14 4.75
C CYS A 230 -7.82 -1.16 4.49
N SER A 231 -7.55 -2.17 3.65
CA SER A 231 -8.49 -3.26 3.38
C SER A 231 -8.70 -4.16 4.60
N ASP A 232 -7.60 -4.48 5.31
CA ASP A 232 -7.61 -5.33 6.51
C ASP A 232 -8.34 -4.66 7.69
N THR A 233 -8.28 -3.32 7.77
CA THR A 233 -8.97 -2.52 8.80
C THR A 233 -10.33 -1.95 8.38
N ASN A 234 -10.80 -2.28 7.17
CA ASN A 234 -12.07 -1.79 6.60
C ASN A 234 -12.19 -0.25 6.53
N ASP A 235 -11.07 0.48 6.34
CA ASP A 235 -11.05 1.95 6.25
C ASP A 235 -11.08 2.44 4.79
N TRP A 236 -12.30 2.60 4.26
CA TRP A 236 -12.52 3.09 2.88
C TRP A 236 -12.13 4.56 2.69
N GLY A 237 -12.30 5.40 3.70
CA GLY A 237 -11.93 6.81 3.62
C GLY A 237 -10.42 6.96 3.43
N LEU A 238 -9.65 6.14 4.13
CA LEU A 238 -8.20 6.16 4.09
C LEU A 238 -7.63 5.61 2.78
N ILE A 239 -8.19 4.51 2.25
CA ILE A 239 -7.75 3.99 0.95
C ILE A 239 -8.05 4.99 -0.17
N SER A 240 -9.21 5.65 -0.16
CA SER A 240 -9.58 6.67 -1.15
C SER A 240 -8.67 7.90 -1.09
N LYS A 241 -8.28 8.32 0.12
CA LYS A 241 -7.33 9.42 0.31
C LYS A 241 -5.94 9.08 -0.24
N TYR A 242 -5.43 7.89 0.06
CA TYR A 242 -4.10 7.50 -0.38
C TYR A 242 -4.05 7.11 -1.85
N SER A 243 -5.08 6.48 -2.40
CA SER A 243 -5.15 6.14 -3.84
C SER A 243 -5.02 7.40 -4.71
N LYS A 244 -5.78 8.45 -4.41
CA LYS A 244 -5.66 9.76 -5.07
C LYS A 244 -4.24 10.32 -4.98
N ARG A 245 -3.58 10.16 -3.83
CA ARG A 245 -2.20 10.61 -3.61
C ARG A 245 -1.20 9.83 -4.46
N PHE A 246 -1.32 8.50 -4.55
CA PHE A 246 -0.45 7.66 -5.37
C PHE A 246 -0.63 7.92 -6.87
N ILE A 247 -1.88 8.07 -7.32
CA ILE A 247 -2.20 8.41 -8.72
C ILE A 247 -1.63 9.78 -9.08
N LYS A 248 -1.83 10.80 -8.23
CA LYS A 248 -1.28 12.15 -8.44
C LYS A 248 0.25 12.16 -8.47
N ALA A 249 0.89 11.25 -7.72
CA ALA A 249 2.34 11.09 -7.74
C ALA A 249 2.85 10.30 -8.96
N GLY A 250 1.97 9.85 -9.86
CA GLY A 250 2.34 9.11 -11.08
C GLY A 250 2.86 7.70 -10.80
N VAL A 251 2.54 7.11 -9.64
CA VAL A 251 3.04 5.78 -9.27
C VAL A 251 2.34 4.72 -10.10
N LYS A 252 3.12 3.90 -10.81
CA LYS A 252 2.63 2.71 -11.51
C LYS A 252 2.25 1.64 -10.48
N LEU A 253 0.96 1.49 -10.20
CA LEU A 253 0.46 0.50 -9.25
C LEU A 253 0.72 -0.92 -9.75
N ARG A 254 0.93 -1.84 -8.80
CA ARG A 254 1.14 -3.26 -9.09
C ARG A 254 -0.20 -3.97 -9.19
N GLN A 255 -0.18 -5.17 -9.79
CA GLN A 255 -1.36 -6.03 -9.87
C GLN A 255 -1.96 -6.28 -8.48
N THR A 256 -1.11 -6.58 -7.49
CA THR A 256 -1.50 -6.80 -6.09
C THR A 256 -2.26 -5.62 -5.50
N THR A 257 -1.87 -4.40 -5.83
CA THR A 257 -2.56 -3.19 -5.37
C THR A 257 -3.97 -3.12 -5.95
N PHE A 258 -4.12 -3.40 -7.25
CA PHE A 258 -5.43 -3.43 -7.91
C PHE A 258 -6.30 -4.59 -7.41
N ASP A 259 -5.72 -5.77 -7.19
CA ASP A 259 -6.39 -6.93 -6.63
C ASP A 259 -7.05 -6.55 -5.30
N THR A 260 -6.28 -6.01 -4.34
CA THR A 260 -6.80 -5.54 -3.05
C THR A 260 -7.81 -4.40 -3.19
N TRP A 261 -7.56 -3.43 -4.07
CA TRP A 261 -8.43 -2.26 -4.18
C TRP A 261 -9.80 -2.59 -4.78
N MET A 262 -9.83 -3.38 -5.86
CA MET A 262 -11.07 -3.81 -6.51
C MET A 262 -11.86 -4.76 -5.61
N GLU A 263 -11.20 -5.70 -4.94
CA GLU A 263 -11.84 -6.58 -3.97
C GLU A 263 -12.49 -5.76 -2.84
N PHE A 264 -11.79 -4.75 -2.31
CA PHE A 264 -12.34 -3.90 -1.27
C PHE A 264 -13.54 -3.07 -1.74
N ALA A 265 -13.49 -2.52 -2.97
CA ALA A 265 -14.61 -1.77 -3.56
C ALA A 265 -15.88 -2.63 -3.69
N VAL A 266 -15.69 -3.86 -4.18
CA VAL A 266 -16.76 -4.84 -4.37
C VAL A 266 -17.33 -5.34 -3.06
N ARG A 267 -16.51 -5.51 -2.01
CA ARG A 267 -16.98 -5.87 -0.66
C ARG A 267 -17.88 -4.79 -0.06
N ARG A 268 -17.68 -3.51 -0.43
CA ARG A 268 -18.56 -2.42 -0.03
C ARG A 268 -19.78 -2.24 -0.93
N GLY A 269 -19.75 -2.79 -2.14
CA GLY A 269 -20.76 -2.58 -3.16
C GLY A 269 -20.70 -1.20 -3.82
N ASP A 270 -19.54 -0.53 -3.80
CA ASP A 270 -19.34 0.76 -4.47
C ASP A 270 -18.97 0.53 -5.95
N THR A 271 -20.00 0.49 -6.80
CA THR A 271 -19.86 0.24 -8.25
C THR A 271 -19.16 1.39 -8.97
N GLU A 272 -19.41 2.64 -8.59
CA GLU A 272 -18.79 3.82 -9.22
C GLU A 272 -17.27 3.81 -9.01
N SER A 273 -16.83 3.59 -7.76
CA SER A 273 -15.41 3.47 -7.47
C SER A 273 -14.78 2.26 -8.17
N LEU A 274 -15.48 1.12 -8.22
CA LEU A 274 -15.00 -0.07 -8.91
C LEU A 274 -14.69 0.20 -10.39
N TRP A 275 -15.59 0.87 -11.10
CA TRP A 275 -15.38 1.19 -12.52
C TRP A 275 -14.26 2.20 -12.75
N ASN A 276 -14.11 3.17 -11.85
CA ASN A 276 -12.98 4.09 -11.86
C ASN A 276 -11.64 3.35 -11.66
N ILE A 277 -11.60 2.38 -10.75
CA ILE A 277 -10.41 1.55 -10.50
C ILE A 277 -10.10 0.68 -11.72
N GLU A 278 -11.13 0.05 -12.29
CA GLU A 278 -10.98 -0.80 -13.47
C GLU A 278 -10.46 -0.03 -14.68
N LYS A 279 -10.95 1.20 -14.90
CA LYS A 279 -10.43 2.07 -15.94
C LYS A 279 -8.92 2.28 -15.78
N LEU A 280 -8.48 2.66 -14.58
CA LEU A 280 -7.05 2.85 -14.26
C LEU A 280 -6.25 1.54 -14.41
N ARG A 281 -6.84 0.40 -14.03
CA ARG A 281 -6.23 -0.92 -14.20
C ARG A 281 -6.02 -1.22 -15.68
N SER A 282 -7.03 -1.00 -16.52
CA SER A 282 -6.97 -1.29 -17.96
C SER A 282 -5.95 -0.42 -18.71
N GLU A 283 -5.75 0.82 -18.27
CA GLU A 283 -4.70 1.72 -18.78
C GLU A 283 -3.29 1.21 -18.44
N THR A 284 -3.14 0.51 -17.31
CA THR A 284 -1.84 0.04 -16.81
C THR A 284 -1.55 -1.41 -17.20
N MET A 285 -2.58 -2.25 -17.27
CA MET A 285 -2.50 -3.71 -17.35
C MET A 285 -3.48 -4.28 -18.39
N LYS A 286 -2.96 -5.11 -19.30
CA LYS A 286 -3.74 -5.69 -20.41
C LYS A 286 -4.66 -6.83 -20.01
N GLN A 287 -4.33 -7.57 -18.95
CA GLN A 287 -5.06 -8.77 -18.53
C GLN A 287 -5.55 -8.65 -17.10
N HIS A 288 -6.67 -9.30 -16.82
CA HIS A 288 -7.17 -9.47 -15.48
C HIS A 288 -6.40 -10.58 -14.75
N SER A 289 -6.19 -10.36 -13.46
CA SER A 289 -5.93 -11.43 -12.51
C SER A 289 -7.23 -12.18 -12.20
N LEU A 290 -7.12 -13.34 -11.56
CA LEU A 290 -8.30 -14.05 -11.05
C LEU A 290 -9.13 -13.13 -10.14
N THR A 291 -8.49 -12.45 -9.19
CA THR A 291 -9.14 -11.56 -8.23
C THR A 291 -9.81 -10.35 -8.89
N THR A 292 -9.11 -9.63 -9.78
CA THR A 292 -9.67 -8.46 -10.47
C THR A 292 -10.78 -8.83 -11.44
N GLY A 293 -10.67 -9.98 -12.09
CA GLY A 293 -11.71 -10.52 -12.96
C GLY A 293 -12.97 -10.88 -12.19
N PHE A 294 -12.85 -11.57 -11.05
CA PHE A 294 -14.00 -11.85 -10.18
C PHE A 294 -14.56 -10.59 -9.52
N ALA A 295 -13.74 -9.62 -9.16
CA ALA A 295 -14.21 -8.32 -8.69
C ALA A 295 -15.05 -7.61 -9.77
N PHE A 296 -14.61 -7.63 -11.03
CA PHE A 296 -15.39 -7.09 -12.15
C PHE A 296 -16.70 -7.85 -12.35
N ALA A 297 -16.70 -9.18 -12.32
CA ALA A 297 -17.92 -9.99 -12.43
C ALA A 297 -18.93 -9.67 -11.31
N LYS A 298 -18.44 -9.52 -10.07
CA LYS A 298 -19.24 -9.07 -8.93
C LYS A 298 -19.81 -7.66 -9.16
N GLY A 299 -19.04 -6.75 -9.75
CA GLY A 299 -19.52 -5.43 -10.19
C GLY A 299 -20.68 -5.51 -11.19
N LEU A 300 -20.60 -6.40 -12.18
CA LEU A 300 -21.69 -6.64 -13.15
C LEU A 300 -22.95 -7.21 -12.49
N LEU A 301 -22.80 -8.06 -11.48
CA LEU A 301 -23.94 -8.54 -10.68
C LEU A 301 -24.61 -7.42 -9.91
N LEU A 302 -23.84 -6.47 -9.37
CA LEU A 302 -24.40 -5.27 -8.72
C LEU A 302 -25.17 -4.38 -9.72
N GLU A 303 -24.81 -4.41 -11.00
CA GLU A 303 -25.53 -3.73 -12.08
C GLU A 303 -26.68 -4.54 -12.71
N ARG A 304 -27.02 -5.71 -12.16
CA ARG A 304 -28.09 -6.60 -12.67
C ARG A 304 -27.79 -7.19 -14.06
N LYS A 305 -26.53 -7.51 -14.34
CA LYS A 305 -26.09 -8.13 -15.62
C LYS A 305 -25.44 -9.51 -15.39
N PRO A 306 -26.23 -10.53 -14.98
CA PRO A 306 -25.69 -11.85 -14.66
C PRO A 306 -25.11 -12.60 -15.86
N GLU A 307 -25.62 -12.38 -17.07
CA GLU A 307 -25.12 -13.02 -18.29
C GLU A 307 -23.74 -12.47 -18.68
N ASP A 308 -23.56 -11.14 -18.59
CA ASP A 308 -22.26 -10.50 -18.84
C ASP A 308 -21.22 -10.97 -17.81
N ALA A 309 -21.63 -11.14 -16.55
CA ALA A 309 -20.77 -11.67 -15.49
C ALA A 309 -20.32 -13.10 -15.80
N ALA A 310 -21.22 -13.97 -16.28
CA ALA A 310 -20.89 -15.33 -16.69
C ALA A 310 -19.95 -15.36 -17.91
N ALA A 311 -20.20 -14.51 -18.92
CA ALA A 311 -19.35 -14.39 -20.10
C ALA A 311 -17.93 -13.93 -19.75
N LEU A 312 -17.80 -13.00 -18.79
CA LEU A 312 -16.49 -12.57 -18.29
C LEU A 312 -15.74 -13.72 -17.60
N ILE A 313 -16.41 -14.48 -16.73
CA ILE A 313 -15.79 -15.62 -16.03
C ILE A 313 -15.34 -16.69 -17.04
N GLN A 314 -16.11 -16.91 -18.10
CA GLN A 314 -15.68 -17.77 -19.20
C GLN A 314 -14.42 -17.24 -19.90
N ALA A 315 -14.39 -15.97 -20.27
CA ALA A 315 -13.23 -15.35 -20.89
C ALA A 315 -11.98 -15.40 -19.98
N LEU A 316 -12.17 -15.29 -18.66
CA LEU A 316 -11.10 -15.49 -17.68
C LEU A 316 -10.59 -16.93 -17.69
N ASN A 317 -11.47 -17.94 -17.77
CA ASN A 317 -11.05 -19.33 -17.87
C ASN A 317 -10.24 -19.62 -19.15
N GLU A 318 -10.57 -18.97 -20.25
CA GLU A 318 -9.86 -19.11 -21.52
C GLU A 318 -8.48 -18.44 -21.51
N THR A 319 -8.32 -17.36 -20.74
CA THR A 319 -7.08 -16.55 -20.70
C THR A 319 -6.13 -16.96 -19.57
N LEU A 320 -6.62 -17.60 -18.51
CA LEU A 320 -5.81 -18.07 -17.40
C LEU A 320 -5.05 -19.37 -17.73
N SER A 321 -3.86 -19.52 -17.14
CA SER A 321 -3.09 -20.76 -17.26
C SER A 321 -3.79 -21.93 -16.59
N ASP A 322 -3.56 -23.15 -17.07
CA ASP A 322 -4.20 -24.36 -16.55
C ASP A 322 -4.03 -24.55 -15.03
N ALA A 323 -2.89 -24.10 -14.48
CA ALA A 323 -2.61 -24.13 -13.04
C ALA A 323 -3.56 -23.26 -12.20
N LYS A 324 -4.16 -22.22 -12.77
CA LYS A 324 -5.07 -21.30 -12.06
C LYS A 324 -6.55 -21.63 -12.24
N LYS A 325 -6.89 -22.50 -13.19
CA LYS A 325 -8.27 -22.91 -13.49
C LYS A 325 -9.02 -23.53 -12.30
N PRO A 326 -8.39 -24.38 -11.45
CA PRO A 326 -9.05 -24.88 -10.24
C PRO A 326 -9.48 -23.76 -9.27
N GLY A 327 -8.79 -22.62 -9.29
CA GLY A 327 -9.14 -21.46 -8.46
C GLY A 327 -10.44 -20.78 -8.87
N ILE A 328 -10.93 -20.98 -10.10
CA ILE A 328 -12.19 -20.39 -10.59
C ILE A 328 -13.37 -20.97 -9.82
N THR A 329 -13.42 -22.30 -9.63
CA THR A 329 -14.49 -22.95 -8.86
C THR A 329 -14.54 -22.43 -7.44
N VAL A 330 -13.38 -22.28 -6.79
CA VAL A 330 -13.26 -21.74 -5.43
C VAL A 330 -13.79 -20.30 -5.35
N GLU A 331 -13.42 -19.45 -6.30
CA GLU A 331 -13.89 -18.06 -6.31
C GLU A 331 -15.38 -17.93 -6.65
N VAL A 332 -15.95 -18.84 -7.47
CA VAL A 332 -17.40 -18.93 -7.68
C VAL A 332 -18.11 -19.33 -6.38
N GLU A 333 -17.59 -20.33 -5.66
CA GLU A 333 -18.16 -20.74 -4.37
C GLU A 333 -18.13 -19.60 -3.35
N LYS A 334 -17.01 -18.87 -3.22
CA LYS A 334 -16.93 -17.67 -2.36
C LYS A 334 -17.91 -16.57 -2.79
N LEU A 335 -18.04 -16.34 -4.10
CA LEU A 335 -18.98 -15.36 -4.65
C LEU A 335 -20.43 -15.70 -4.29
N VAL A 336 -20.79 -16.99 -4.28
CA VAL A 336 -22.14 -17.46 -3.96
C VAL A 336 -22.38 -17.45 -2.45
N ASN A 337 -21.43 -17.93 -1.64
CA ASN A 337 -21.67 -18.25 -0.24
C ASN A 337 -21.28 -17.16 0.76
N GLU A 338 -20.25 -16.35 0.45
CA GLU A 338 -19.65 -15.40 1.38
C GLU A 338 -19.99 -13.96 0.98
N TRP A 339 -19.72 -13.61 -0.28
CA TRP A 339 -19.80 -12.24 -0.78
C TRP A 339 -21.17 -11.54 -0.59
N PRO A 340 -22.34 -12.18 -0.82
CA PRO A 340 -23.62 -11.48 -0.71
C PRO A 340 -23.85 -10.97 0.72
N SER A 341 -23.45 -11.76 1.72
CA SER A 341 -23.56 -11.37 3.13
C SER A 341 -22.59 -10.23 3.50
N GLU A 342 -21.42 -10.15 2.86
CA GLU A 342 -20.46 -9.08 3.11
C GLU A 342 -20.89 -7.73 2.53
N VAL A 343 -21.44 -7.74 1.31
CA VAL A 343 -21.90 -6.52 0.64
C VAL A 343 -23.07 -5.91 1.38
N LEU A 344 -24.02 -6.74 1.80
CA LEU A 344 -25.23 -6.27 2.48
C LEU A 344 -24.93 -5.58 3.82
N LYS A 345 -23.84 -5.95 4.52
CA LYS A 345 -23.41 -5.27 5.76
C LYS A 345 -22.99 -3.81 5.56
N HIS A 346 -22.68 -3.42 4.34
CA HIS A 346 -22.15 -2.08 4.03
C HIS A 346 -23.17 -1.20 3.30
N GLN A 347 -24.36 -1.72 3.00
CA GLN A 347 -25.44 -0.98 2.36
C GLN A 347 -26.34 -0.30 3.40
N LYS A 348 -27.03 0.76 2.98
CA LYS A 348 -28.09 1.38 3.79
C LYS A 348 -29.29 0.44 3.85
N GLU A 349 -30.04 0.46 4.95
CA GLU A 349 -31.19 -0.45 5.17
C GLU A 349 -32.23 -0.40 4.04
N GLU A 350 -32.44 0.78 3.45
CA GLU A 350 -33.38 0.99 2.33
C GLU A 350 -32.93 0.22 1.07
N ASP A 351 -31.66 0.33 0.71
CA ASP A 351 -31.07 -0.32 -0.47
C ASP A 351 -30.78 -1.81 -0.23
N GLN A 352 -30.59 -2.21 1.04
CA GLN A 352 -30.21 -3.56 1.43
C GLN A 352 -31.26 -4.60 1.02
N LYS A 353 -32.56 -4.31 1.18
CA LYS A 353 -33.63 -5.24 0.80
C LYS A 353 -33.72 -5.43 -0.70
N ALA A 354 -33.63 -4.34 -1.46
CA ALA A 354 -33.63 -4.36 -2.91
C ALA A 354 -32.41 -5.13 -3.45
N LEU A 355 -31.23 -4.87 -2.90
CA LEU A 355 -30.00 -5.57 -3.27
C LEU A 355 -30.04 -7.06 -2.89
N ALA A 356 -30.60 -7.41 -1.73
CA ALA A 356 -30.73 -8.81 -1.32
C ALA A 356 -31.68 -9.58 -2.25
N ALA A 357 -32.84 -9.01 -2.59
CA ALA A 357 -33.75 -9.60 -3.56
C ALA A 357 -33.09 -9.73 -4.93
N ALA A 358 -32.29 -8.73 -5.31
CA ALA A 358 -31.57 -8.73 -6.56
C ALA A 358 -30.52 -9.85 -6.64
N LEU A 359 -29.65 -9.97 -5.66
CA LEU A 359 -28.62 -11.01 -5.62
C LEU A 359 -29.21 -12.42 -5.56
N LYS A 360 -30.38 -12.59 -4.90
CA LYS A 360 -31.13 -13.85 -4.90
C LYS A 360 -31.59 -14.29 -6.29
N SER A 361 -31.88 -13.36 -7.21
CA SER A 361 -32.23 -13.70 -8.60
C SER A 361 -31.00 -13.86 -9.49
N ASP A 362 -30.00 -12.99 -9.35
CA ASP A 362 -28.95 -12.86 -10.35
C ASP A 362 -27.83 -13.87 -10.20
N ILE A 363 -27.49 -14.23 -8.96
CA ILE A 363 -26.44 -15.22 -8.70
C ILE A 363 -26.84 -16.59 -9.27
N PRO A 364 -28.06 -17.12 -9.03
CA PRO A 364 -28.50 -18.36 -9.68
C PRO A 364 -28.50 -18.28 -11.22
N THR A 365 -28.93 -17.16 -11.81
CA THR A 365 -28.92 -16.97 -13.27
C THR A 365 -27.51 -17.00 -13.85
N MET A 366 -26.55 -16.35 -13.19
CA MET A 366 -25.13 -16.42 -13.55
C MET A 366 -24.59 -17.85 -13.41
N VAL A 367 -24.88 -18.53 -12.31
CA VAL A 367 -24.40 -19.92 -12.09
C VAL A 367 -25.01 -20.89 -13.10
N ALA A 368 -26.29 -20.75 -13.45
CA ALA A 368 -26.93 -21.54 -14.50
C ALA A 368 -26.24 -21.34 -15.87
N SER A 369 -25.89 -20.10 -16.20
CA SER A 369 -25.11 -19.79 -17.41
C SER A 369 -23.73 -20.47 -17.38
N LEU A 370 -23.03 -20.43 -16.25
CA LEU A 370 -21.72 -21.09 -16.09
C LEU A 370 -21.80 -22.62 -16.13
N LEU A 371 -22.90 -23.20 -15.61
CA LEU A 371 -23.18 -24.64 -15.66
C LEU A 371 -23.40 -25.11 -17.09
N ASN A 372 -24.17 -24.36 -17.89
CA ASN A 372 -24.38 -24.65 -19.31
C ASN A 372 -23.07 -24.67 -20.11
N ILE A 373 -22.08 -23.89 -19.67
CA ILE A 373 -20.74 -23.81 -20.30
C ILE A 373 -19.79 -24.90 -19.74
N GLY A 374 -20.18 -25.60 -18.67
CA GLY A 374 -19.40 -26.69 -18.05
C GLY A 374 -18.36 -26.23 -17.02
N LEU A 375 -18.42 -24.99 -16.54
CA LEU A 375 -17.44 -24.38 -15.63
C LEU A 375 -17.73 -24.59 -14.15
N ALA A 376 -18.98 -24.86 -13.76
CA ALA A 376 -19.43 -24.81 -12.36
C ALA A 376 -20.00 -26.15 -11.83
N ARG A 377 -19.29 -27.28 -12.02
CA ARG A 377 -19.81 -28.65 -11.82
C ARG A 377 -20.34 -29.03 -10.41
N SER A 378 -20.17 -28.22 -9.36
CA SER A 378 -20.55 -28.60 -7.97
C SER A 378 -21.02 -27.46 -7.07
N VAL A 379 -21.45 -26.31 -7.61
CA VAL A 379 -21.84 -25.16 -6.78
C VAL A 379 -23.18 -25.43 -6.08
N ASN A 380 -23.15 -25.64 -4.76
CA ASN A 380 -24.35 -25.83 -3.93
C ASN A 380 -25.11 -24.50 -3.78
N LEU A 381 -26.21 -24.34 -4.52
CA LEU A 381 -27.08 -23.17 -4.44
C LEU A 381 -28.02 -23.18 -3.23
N GLU A 382 -28.08 -24.28 -2.47
CA GLU A 382 -28.98 -24.42 -1.33
C GLU A 382 -28.66 -23.46 -0.18
N ASP A 383 -27.40 -23.02 -0.03
CA ASP A 383 -26.98 -22.12 1.05
C ASP A 383 -27.48 -20.68 0.85
N LEU A 384 -27.71 -20.24 -0.40
CA LEU A 384 -28.35 -18.95 -0.71
C LEU A 384 -29.83 -18.92 -0.30
N ALA A 385 -30.50 -20.08 -0.30
CA ALA A 385 -31.89 -20.23 0.09
C ALA A 385 -32.04 -20.47 1.60
N LYS A 386 -31.08 -21.15 2.24
CA LYS A 386 -31.08 -21.53 3.67
C LYS A 386 -30.50 -20.47 4.60
N LYS A 387 -29.52 -19.66 4.16
CA LYS A 387 -29.15 -18.46 4.92
C LYS A 387 -30.31 -17.49 4.83
N GLU A 388 -31.16 -17.48 5.85
CA GLU A 388 -32.00 -16.33 6.15
C GLU A 388 -31.10 -15.09 6.12
N ILE A 389 -31.14 -14.34 5.02
CA ILE A 389 -30.51 -13.01 4.87
C ILE A 389 -31.20 -11.98 5.79
N LEU A 390 -31.96 -12.44 6.78
CA LEU A 390 -32.77 -11.66 7.71
C LEU A 390 -32.77 -12.35 9.09
N SER A 391 -31.79 -11.99 9.90
CA SER A 391 -31.96 -11.74 11.33
C SER A 391 -31.12 -10.53 11.67
#